data_AF-A0A450U960-F1
#
_entry.id   AF-A0A450U960-F1
#
_cell.length_a   1.000
_cell.length_b   1.000
_cell.length_c   1.000
_cell.angle_alpha   90.00
_cell.angle_beta   90.00
_cell.angle_gamma   90.00
#
_symmetry.space_group_name_H-M   'P 1'
#
loop_
_entity.id
_entity.type
_entity.pdbx_description
1 polymer ?
#
loop_
_entity_poly.entity_id
_entity_poly.type
_entity_poly.pdbx_seq_one_letter_code
_entity_poly.pdbx_strand_id
1 'polypeptide(L)' 'MCLEKIQEIAEVRLLNETLTFRALDLFGRHKLSFYDSLIIAAALDAGCRTLYTEDLQHGQLIGELTIGNPFRGVSRAVGP' A
#
# COMPACT_ATOMS: atom_id res chain seq x y z
N MET A 1 9.91 -13.12 10.06
CA MET A 1 10.27 -13.20 8.63
C MET A 1 11.44 -12.24 8.44
N CYS A 2 12.62 -12.70 8.01
CA CYS A 2 13.80 -11.83 7.86
C CYS A 2 13.76 -11.10 6.51
N LEU A 3 14.33 -9.89 6.46
CA LEU A 3 14.33 -9.02 5.27
C LEU A 3 14.85 -9.72 4.01
N GLU A 4 15.87 -10.57 4.18
CA GLU A 4 16.50 -11.38 3.12
C GLU A 4 15.46 -12.22 2.35
N LYS A 5 14.50 -12.84 3.05
CA LYS A 5 13.49 -13.71 2.43
C LYS A 5 12.45 -12.93 1.62
N ILE A 6 12.19 -11.68 1.98
CA ILE A 6 11.22 -10.85 1.26
C ILE A 6 11.82 -10.37 -0.07
N GLN A 7 13.11 -10.05 -0.07
CA GLN A 7 13.83 -9.60 -1.27
C GLN A 7 13.93 -10.69 -2.34
N GLU A 8 13.83 -11.97 -1.97
CA GLU A 8 13.80 -13.09 -2.93
C GLU A 8 12.51 -13.16 -3.77
N ILE A 9 11.39 -12.64 -3.25
CA ILE A 9 10.06 -12.80 -3.84
C ILE A 9 9.36 -11.48 -4.19
N ALA A 10 9.94 -10.36 -3.79
CA ALA A 10 9.39 -9.03 -4.00
C ALA A 10 10.48 -7.99 -4.26
N GLU A 11 10.20 -7.07 -5.18
CA GLU A 11 11.02 -5.87 -5.34
C GLU A 11 10.90 -4.98 -4.10
N VAL A 12 12.02 -4.64 -3.48
CA VAL A 12 12.07 -3.68 -2.37
C VAL A 12 12.40 -2.30 -2.91
N ARG A 13 11.49 -1.35 -2.68
CA ARG A 13 11.68 0.05 -3.06
C ARG A 13 12.27 0.84 -1.90
N LEU A 14 13.40 1.50 -2.17
CA LEU A 14 13.99 2.45 -1.23
C LEU A 14 13.21 3.77 -1.26
N LEU A 15 12.99 4.31 -0.07
CA LEU A 15 12.34 5.60 0.09
C LEU A 15 13.37 6.72 -0.13
N ASN A 16 12.93 7.80 -0.78
CA ASN A 16 13.75 8.98 -1.04
C ASN A 16 12.98 10.26 -0.71
N GLU A 17 13.66 11.40 -0.76
CA GLU A 17 13.08 12.70 -0.44
C GLU A 17 11.83 13.04 -1.28
N THR A 18 11.83 12.66 -2.58
CA THR A 18 10.68 12.89 -3.46
C THR A 18 9.43 12.13 -2.99
N LEU A 19 9.60 10.90 -2.51
CA LEU A 19 8.52 10.11 -1.93
C LEU A 19 8.00 10.71 -0.63
N THR A 20 8.88 11.26 0.21
CA THR A 20 8.50 11.97 1.44
C THR A 20 7.62 13.18 1.15
N PHE A 21 8.00 14.01 0.17
CA PHE A 21 7.17 15.18 -0.19
C PHE A 21 5.83 14.78 -0.80
N ARG A 22 5.81 13.74 -1.65
CA ARG A 22 4.56 13.19 -2.19
C ARG A 22 3.66 12.64 -1.06
N ALA A 23 4.24 12.00 -0.06
CA ALA A 23 3.49 11.50 1.10
C ALA A 23 2.84 12.65 1.90
N LEU A 24 3.54 13.78 2.09
CA LEU A 24 2.98 14.94 2.77
C LEU A 24 1.78 15.55 2.02
N ASP A 25 1.85 15.60 0.69
CA ASP A 25 0.73 16.04 -0.15
C ASP A 25 -0.47 15.10 -0.03
N LEU A 26 -0.25 13.79 -0.12
CA LEU A 26 -1.29 12.76 0.05
C LEU A 26 -1.90 12.78 1.46
N PHE A 27 -1.07 12.96 2.50
CA PHE A 27 -1.49 13.08 3.89
C PHE A 27 -2.54 14.18 4.07
N GLY A 28 -2.25 15.37 3.54
CA GLY A 28 -3.17 16.51 3.62
C GLY A 28 -4.44 16.32 2.80
N ARG A 29 -4.32 15.80 1.57
CA ARG A 29 -5.46 15.64 0.64
C ARG A 29 -6.43 14.55 1.06
N HIS A 30 -5.91 13.42 1.53
CA HIS A 30 -6.71 12.22 1.79
C HIS A 30 -6.94 11.95 3.28
N LYS A 31 -6.40 12.79 4.19
CA LYS A 31 -6.51 12.65 5.65
C LYS A 31 -6.08 11.27 6.15
N LEU A 32 -5.04 10.72 5.51
CA LEU A 32 -4.44 9.44 5.85
C LEU A 32 -3.37 9.61 6.94
N SER A 33 -2.85 8.52 7.50
CA SER A 33 -1.62 8.62 8.29
C SER A 33 -0.41 8.94 7.38
N PHE A 34 0.66 9.50 7.95
CA PHE A 34 1.86 9.80 7.16
C PHE A 34 2.48 8.54 6.55
N TYR A 35 2.52 7.43 7.30
CA TYR A 35 3.07 6.17 6.81
C TYR A 35 2.22 5.54 5.71
N ASP A 36 0.89 5.57 5.82
CA ASP A 36 0.00 5.10 4.74
C ASP A 36 0.20 5.93 3.48
N SER A 37 0.32 7.25 3.65
CA SER A 37 0.59 8.18 2.55
C SER A 37 1.93 7.89 1.88
N LEU A 38 2.95 7.49 2.66
CA LEU A 38 4.28 7.14 2.15
C LEU A 38 4.26 5.82 1.37
N ILE A 39 3.52 4.82 1.85
CA ILE A 39 3.31 3.55 1.15
C ILE A 39 2.58 3.78 -0.17
N ILE A 40 1.52 4.59 -0.17
CA ILE A 40 0.77 4.96 -1.38
C ILE A 40 1.66 5.73 -2.36
N ALA A 41 2.46 6.69 -1.87
CA ALA A 41 3.41 7.43 -2.69
C ALA A 41 4.41 6.49 -3.40
N ALA A 42 4.96 5.51 -2.66
CA ALA A 42 5.88 4.52 -3.19
C ALA A 42 5.20 3.57 -4.20
N ALA A 43 3.96 3.14 -3.93
CA ALA A 43 3.20 2.29 -4.85
C ALA A 43 2.89 3.02 -6.17
N LEU A 44 2.49 4.29 -6.09
CA LEU A 44 2.27 5.13 -7.28
C LEU A 44 3.56 5.36 -8.07
N ASP A 45 4.68 5.60 -7.39
CA ASP A 45 6.01 5.75 -8.01
C ASP A 45 6.51 4.46 -8.66
N ALA A 46 6.17 3.30 -8.09
CA ALA A 46 6.45 1.99 -8.68
C ALA A 46 5.52 1.64 -9.86
N GLY A 47 4.53 2.48 -10.17
CA GLY A 47 3.55 2.20 -11.23
C GLY A 47 2.56 1.09 -10.89
N CYS A 48 2.39 0.78 -9.60
CA CYS A 48 1.41 -0.20 -9.15
C CYS A 48 -0.01 0.30 -9.44
N ARG A 49 -0.88 -0.61 -9.89
CA ARG A 49 -2.31 -0.34 -10.10
C ARG A 49 -3.17 -0.73 -8.90
N THR A 50 -2.65 -1.60 -8.04
CA THR A 50 -3.34 -2.08 -6.84
C THR A 50 -2.40 -2.02 -5.64
N LEU A 51 -2.88 -1.50 -4.51
CA LEU A 51 -2.22 -1.61 -3.21
C LEU A 51 -3.06 -2.50 -2.31
N TYR A 52 -2.48 -3.62 -1.86
CA TYR A 52 -3.14 -4.52 -0.93
C TYR A 52 -2.93 -4.09 0.52
N THR A 53 -4.01 -3.92 1.28
CA THR A 53 -3.98 -3.53 2.70
C THR A 53 -5.33 -3.80 3.37
N GLU A 54 -5.30 -4.28 4.61
CA GLU A 54 -6.51 -4.47 5.42
C GLU A 54 -7.05 -3.18 6.06
N ASP A 55 -6.17 -2.20 6.29
CA ASP A 55 -6.46 -1.02 7.10
C ASP A 55 -7.12 0.10 6.28
N LEU A 56 -6.84 0.15 4.98
CA LEU A 56 -7.42 1.18 4.11
C LEU A 56 -8.75 0.72 3.47
N GLN A 57 -9.51 1.71 3.01
CA GLN A 57 -10.83 1.48 2.44
C GLN A 57 -10.74 0.72 1.10
N HIS A 58 -11.16 -0.54 1.10
CA HIS A 58 -11.24 -1.33 -0.13
C HIS A 58 -12.10 -0.63 -1.20
N GLY A 59 -11.60 -0.63 -2.43
CA GLY A 59 -12.22 0.00 -3.59
C GLY A 59 -11.93 1.51 -3.70
N GLN A 60 -11.23 2.10 -2.73
CA GLN A 60 -10.79 3.49 -2.83
C GLN A 60 -9.79 3.66 -3.99
N LEU A 61 -9.96 4.72 -4.77
CA LEU A 61 -9.06 5.10 -5.86
C LEU A 61 -8.23 6.33 -5.44
N ILE A 62 -6.91 6.23 -5.56
CA ILE A 62 -5.96 7.33 -5.29
C ILE A 62 -5.01 7.43 -6.48
N GLY A 63 -5.23 8.43 -7.35
CA GLY A 63 -4.57 8.46 -8.66
C GLY A 63 -4.94 7.23 -9.48
N GLU A 64 -3.94 6.51 -9.99
CA GLU A 64 -4.11 5.24 -10.73
C GLU A 64 -4.12 3.99 -9.80
N LEU A 65 -4.03 4.20 -8.48
CA LEU A 65 -3.92 3.12 -7.50
C LEU A 65 -5.28 2.79 -6.90
N THR A 66 -5.71 1.53 -7.05
CA THR A 66 -6.90 1.00 -6.37
C THR A 66 -6.51 0.27 -5.09
N ILE A 67 -7.18 0.59 -3.98
CA ILE A 67 -6.98 -0.09 -2.70
C ILE A 67 -7.73 -1.41 -2.69
N GLY A 68 -7.03 -2.51 -2.42
CA GLY A 68 -7.59 -3.85 -2.32
C GLY A 68 -7.39 -4.47 -0.95
N ASN A 69 -8.46 -4.67 -0.18
CA ASN A 69 -8.36 -5.53 1.02
C ASN A 69 -8.17 -7.01 0.63
N PRO A 70 -7.03 -7.64 1.03
CA PRO A 70 -6.67 -9.01 0.61
C PRO A 70 -7.51 -10.11 1.28
N PHE A 71 -8.26 -9.78 2.35
CA PHE A 71 -9.09 -10.75 3.06
C PHE A 71 -10.52 -10.84 2.50
N ARG A 72 -10.88 -9.99 1.53
CA ARG A 72 -12.18 -10.07 0.86
C ARG A 72 -12.19 -11.28 -0.08
N GLY A 73 -13.09 -12.23 0.18
CA GLY A 73 -13.20 -13.49 -0.56
C GLY A 73 -12.55 -14.69 0.11
N VAL A 74 -11.85 -14.49 1.23
CA VAL A 74 -11.45 -15.59 2.12
C VAL A 74 -12.66 -15.93 3.00
N SER A 75 -13.55 -16.79 2.49
CA SER A 75 -14.52 -17.46 3.37
C SER A 75 -13.73 -18.14 4.47
N ARG A 76 -13.96 -17.76 5.74
CA ARG A 76 -13.44 -18.55 6.87
C ARG A 76 -13.91 -19.97 6.61
N ALA A 77 -12.99 -20.89 6.36
CA ALA A 77 -13.29 -22.29 6.54
C ALA A 77 -13.74 -22.41 7.99
N VAL A 78 -15.04 -22.53 8.20
CA VAL A 78 -15.60 -22.98 9.47
C VAL A 78 -15.14 -24.43 9.56
N GLY A 79 -14.00 -24.64 10.21
CA GLY A 79 -13.59 -25.96 10.66
C GLY A 79 -14.54 -26.42 11.77
N PRO A 80 -14.70 -27.75 11.95
CA PRO A 80 -15.67 -28.34 12.87
C PRO A 80 -15.48 -27.91 14.32
#